data_AF-A0A6M2C522-F1
#
_entry.id   AF-A0A6M2C522-F1
#
_cell.length_a   1.000
_cell.length_b   1.000
_cell.length_c   1.000
_cell.angle_alpha   90.00
_cell.angle_beta   90.00
_cell.angle_gamma   90.00
#
_symmetry.space_group_name_H-M   'P 1'
#
loop_
_entity.id
_entity.type
_entity.pdbx_description
1 polymer ?
#
loop_
_entity_poly.entity_id
_entity_poly.type
_entity_poly.pdbx_seq_one_letter_code
_entity_poly.pdbx_strand_id
1 'polypeptide(L)'
;MDSFKEQATQTLFEKKLITDTQFKQVKAYRNLEIFSLNTELKLFLYLSVLFFTTGIGILIYQNIETIGHIAIISLLLVVTVICYYFSFKNSTGYQKGETSFDNPIFDYLILSAVLLTCIFIGYLQFQYNAFGTHYGLATLVPTVIGLFCAYYFDNKSILSIAITGLAAYIGLSVSPQALLSNDFYTTNTLSYSAIGLGIVLVLWSIYSNQIALKKHFTLVYLAFGLHLISISCVTNLFEPYWLIFGVILAAALYYFYISSYKVKSVSLFVFTIIYAYIGVNIILFKAIALLNIDEFLISFFFFVPFYFIISIILFIRLIKKFNKNSNDDSIR
;
A
#
# COMPACT_ATOMS: atom_id res chain seq x y z
N MET A 1 2.89 30.13 4.76
CA MET A 1 1.74 29.49 5.44
C MET A 1 1.13 30.44 6.50
N ASP A 2 1.90 31.43 6.98
CA ASP A 2 1.53 32.26 8.14
C ASP A 2 0.50 33.34 7.84
N SER A 3 0.55 33.95 6.66
CA SER A 3 -0.45 34.94 6.21
C SER A 3 -1.89 34.41 6.26
N PHE A 4 -2.12 33.15 5.87
CA PHE A 4 -3.45 32.52 5.90
C PHE A 4 -3.95 32.30 7.34
N LYS A 5 -3.04 31.92 8.25
CA LYS A 5 -3.38 31.70 9.66
C LYS A 5 -3.71 33.03 10.33
N GLU A 6 -2.92 34.07 10.11
CA GLU A 6 -3.18 35.40 10.65
C GLU A 6 -4.52 35.96 10.17
N GLN A 7 -4.81 35.85 8.87
CA GLN A 7 -6.11 36.24 8.31
C GLN A 7 -7.26 35.48 8.97
N ALA A 8 -7.13 34.17 9.19
CA ALA A 8 -8.17 33.39 9.86
C ALA A 8 -8.46 33.88 11.30
N THR A 9 -7.44 34.19 12.09
CA THR A 9 -7.62 34.71 13.46
C THR A 9 -8.24 36.10 13.46
N GLN A 10 -7.85 36.94 12.51
CA GLN A 10 -8.45 38.26 12.31
C GLN A 10 -9.95 38.13 11.97
N THR A 11 -10.30 37.24 11.03
CA THR A 11 -11.70 36.98 10.68
C THR A 11 -12.52 36.45 11.86
N LEU A 12 -11.94 35.58 12.71
CA LEU A 12 -12.63 35.06 13.90
C LEU A 12 -12.92 36.19 14.92
N PHE A 13 -11.99 37.13 15.08
CA PHE A 13 -12.18 38.29 15.95
C PHE A 13 -13.24 39.26 15.39
N GLU A 14 -13.19 39.56 14.09
CA GLU A 14 -14.17 40.41 13.41
C GLU A 14 -15.59 39.85 13.47
N LYS A 15 -15.73 38.51 13.39
CA LYS A 15 -17.01 37.81 13.57
C LYS A 15 -17.46 37.70 15.04
N LYS A 16 -16.72 38.28 15.99
CA LYS A 16 -16.99 38.21 17.44
C LYS A 16 -17.09 36.77 17.98
N LEU A 17 -16.39 35.83 17.34
CA LEU A 17 -16.34 34.43 17.79
C LEU A 17 -15.28 34.19 18.86
N ILE A 18 -14.35 35.14 19.02
CA ILE A 18 -13.31 35.15 20.05
C ILE A 18 -13.22 36.53 20.72
N THR A 19 -12.81 36.57 21.99
CA THR A 19 -12.62 37.82 22.74
C THR A 19 -11.32 38.52 22.38
N ASP A 20 -11.17 39.81 22.73
CA ASP A 20 -9.90 40.55 22.57
C ASP A 20 -8.74 39.89 23.33
N THR A 21 -9.03 39.33 24.51
CA THR A 21 -8.05 38.58 25.30
C THR A 21 -7.58 37.31 24.59
N GLN A 22 -8.51 36.52 24.03
CA GLN A 22 -8.19 35.32 23.25
C GLN A 22 -7.45 35.67 21.96
N PHE A 23 -7.84 36.75 21.27
CA PHE A 23 -7.18 37.23 20.07
C PHE A 23 -5.70 37.58 20.34
N LYS A 24 -5.43 38.36 21.40
CA LYS A 24 -4.06 38.70 21.82
C LYS A 24 -3.25 37.48 22.22
N GLN A 25 -3.84 36.52 22.95
CA GLN A 25 -3.18 35.27 23.34
C GLN A 25 -2.83 34.40 22.13
N VAL A 26 -3.75 34.22 21.18
CA VAL A 26 -3.50 33.42 19.97
C VAL A 26 -2.43 34.07 19.10
N LYS A 27 -2.44 35.41 18.97
CA LYS A 27 -1.40 36.14 18.24
C LYS A 27 -0.03 35.99 18.91
N ALA A 28 0.03 36.15 20.24
CA ALA A 28 1.26 35.94 21.01
C ALA A 28 1.79 34.51 20.88
N TYR A 29 0.92 33.49 20.97
CA TYR A 29 1.32 32.08 20.82
C TYR A 29 1.85 31.76 19.41
N ARG A 30 1.22 32.29 18.36
CA ARG A 30 1.68 32.07 16.98
C ARG A 30 2.98 32.78 16.65
N ASN A 31 3.24 33.93 17.28
CA ASN A 31 4.53 34.62 17.19
C ASN A 31 5.69 33.85 17.84
N LEU A 32 5.43 32.76 18.58
CA LEU A 32 6.48 31.87 19.06
C LEU A 32 7.07 30.98 17.95
N GLU A 33 6.47 30.98 16.75
CA GLU A 33 6.92 30.21 15.59
C GLU A 33 7.13 28.71 15.87
N ILE A 34 6.39 28.16 16.83
CA ILE A 34 6.49 26.75 17.22
C ILE A 34 5.95 25.90 16.07
N PHE A 35 6.83 25.12 15.44
CA PHE A 35 6.48 24.15 14.42
C PHE A 35 6.56 22.73 15.00
N SER A 36 5.66 21.86 14.52
CA SER A 36 5.65 20.46 14.95
C SER A 36 6.71 19.66 14.18
N LEU A 37 7.51 18.88 14.90
CA LEU A 37 8.45 17.89 14.35
C LEU A 37 7.84 16.48 14.27
N ASN A 38 6.53 16.33 14.47
CA ASN A 38 5.90 15.01 14.63
C ASN A 38 6.08 14.12 13.39
N THR A 39 5.92 14.71 12.20
CA THR A 39 6.02 13.98 10.92
C THR A 39 7.46 13.60 10.63
N GLU A 40 8.40 14.51 10.87
CA GLU A 40 9.83 14.34 10.67
C GLU A 40 10.38 13.25 11.60
N LEU A 41 9.98 13.27 12.88
CA LEU A 41 10.38 12.25 13.85
C LEU A 41 9.81 10.87 13.51
N LYS A 42 8.55 10.80 13.07
CA LYS A 42 7.94 9.54 12.60
C LYS A 42 8.64 9.00 11.35
N LEU A 43 9.03 9.88 10.43
CA LEU A 43 9.81 9.50 9.25
C LEU A 43 11.18 8.94 9.65
N PHE A 44 11.89 9.57 10.60
CA PHE A 44 13.16 9.06 11.10
C PHE A 44 13.02 7.72 11.83
N LEU A 45 11.94 7.51 12.60
CA LEU A 45 11.64 6.22 13.21
C LEU A 45 11.43 5.14 12.13
N TYR A 46 10.66 5.44 11.09
CA TYR A 46 10.45 4.52 9.98
C TYR A 46 11.76 4.17 9.25
N LEU A 47 12.58 5.18 8.94
CA LEU A 47 13.91 4.99 8.35
C LEU A 47 14.84 4.18 9.25
N SER A 48 14.79 4.40 10.56
CA SER A 48 15.56 3.62 11.53
C SER A 48 15.20 2.14 11.48
N VAL A 49 13.92 1.79 11.44
CA VAL A 49 13.46 0.40 11.28
C VAL A 49 13.99 -0.22 9.98
N LEU A 50 13.88 0.52 8.87
CA LEU A 50 14.36 0.05 7.57
C LEU A 50 15.88 -0.17 7.55
N PHE A 51 16.66 0.80 8.04
CA PHE A 51 18.12 0.68 8.09
C PHE A 51 18.57 -0.41 9.05
N PHE A 52 17.91 -0.55 10.19
CA PHE A 52 18.22 -1.59 11.16
C PHE A 52 17.98 -2.99 10.59
N THR A 53 16.80 -3.22 9.99
CA THR A 53 16.44 -4.53 9.41
C THR A 53 17.26 -4.86 8.17
N THR A 54 17.54 -3.87 7.32
CA THR A 54 18.45 -4.01 6.17
C THR A 54 19.87 -4.31 6.63
N GLY A 55 20.37 -3.59 7.64
CA GLY A 55 21.69 -3.80 8.22
C GLY A 55 21.85 -5.20 8.81
N ILE A 56 20.83 -5.71 9.49
CA ILE A 56 20.80 -7.11 9.96
C ILE A 56 20.86 -8.08 8.78
N GLY A 57 20.07 -7.88 7.73
CA GLY A 57 20.10 -8.72 6.52
C GLY A 57 21.49 -8.75 5.86
N ILE A 58 22.15 -7.60 5.74
CA ILE A 58 23.51 -7.49 5.19
C ILE A 58 24.52 -8.18 6.11
N LEU A 59 24.45 -7.95 7.41
CA LEU A 59 25.36 -8.58 8.39
C LEU A 59 25.24 -10.10 8.31
N ILE A 60 24.03 -10.62 8.25
CA ILE A 60 23.75 -12.04 8.06
C ILE A 60 24.39 -12.55 6.77
N TYR A 61 24.15 -11.88 5.65
CA TYR A 61 24.66 -12.29 4.34
C TYR A 61 26.19 -12.32 4.28
N GLN A 62 26.85 -11.30 4.82
CA GLN A 62 28.32 -11.19 4.80
C GLN A 62 29.02 -12.11 5.80
N ASN A 63 28.36 -12.46 6.90
CA ASN A 63 28.98 -13.23 7.98
C ASN A 63 28.43 -14.65 8.10
N ILE A 64 27.72 -15.13 7.07
CA ILE A 64 27.11 -16.46 7.08
C ILE A 64 28.17 -17.56 7.20
N GLU A 65 29.37 -17.36 6.66
CA GLU A 65 30.46 -18.36 6.69
C GLU A 65 31.43 -18.17 7.88
N THR A 66 31.46 -17.00 8.51
CA THR A 66 32.48 -16.62 9.50
C THR A 66 31.98 -16.68 10.94
N ILE A 67 30.72 -16.33 11.19
CA ILE A 67 30.07 -16.42 12.50
C ILE A 67 29.16 -17.64 12.47
N GLY A 68 29.26 -18.51 13.48
CA GLY A 68 28.41 -19.71 13.54
C GLY A 68 26.92 -19.35 13.41
N HIS A 69 26.23 -19.96 12.45
CA HIS A 69 24.82 -19.69 12.13
C HIS A 69 23.91 -19.68 13.37
N ILE A 70 24.17 -20.60 14.30
CA ILE A 70 23.41 -20.75 15.55
C ILE A 70 23.50 -19.47 16.39
N ALA A 71 24.67 -18.84 16.46
CA ALA A 71 24.85 -17.61 17.24
C ALA A 71 24.04 -16.46 16.64
N ILE A 72 24.09 -16.28 15.31
CA ILE A 72 23.33 -15.22 14.62
C ILE A 72 21.83 -15.45 14.78
N ILE A 73 21.35 -16.68 14.56
CA ILE A 73 19.93 -17.04 14.72
C ILE A 73 19.46 -16.80 16.15
N SER A 74 20.26 -17.21 17.13
CA SER A 74 19.91 -17.07 18.54
C SER A 74 19.81 -15.59 18.92
N LEU A 75 20.78 -14.78 18.49
CA LEU A 75 20.74 -13.34 18.73
C LEU A 75 19.54 -12.69 18.05
N LEU A 76 19.26 -13.04 16.80
CA LEU A 76 18.11 -12.54 16.05
C LEU A 76 16.79 -12.89 16.75
N LEU A 77 16.66 -14.13 17.23
CA LEU A 77 15.51 -14.58 17.99
C LEU A 77 15.35 -13.78 19.29
N VAL A 78 16.42 -13.60 20.06
CA VAL A 78 16.40 -12.83 21.31
C VAL A 78 15.94 -11.39 21.08
N VAL A 79 16.52 -10.71 20.09
CA VAL A 79 16.12 -9.34 19.73
C VAL A 79 14.65 -9.29 19.31
N THR A 80 14.21 -10.23 18.48
CA THR A 80 12.81 -10.33 18.02
C THR A 80 11.85 -10.51 19.19
N VAL A 81 12.16 -11.42 20.12
CA VAL A 81 11.35 -11.69 21.32
C VAL A 81 11.30 -10.46 22.24
N ILE A 82 12.41 -9.76 22.41
CA ILE A 82 12.46 -8.52 23.19
C ILE A 82 11.53 -7.46 22.58
N CYS A 83 11.58 -7.25 21.27
CA CYS A 83 10.69 -6.31 20.59
C CYS A 83 9.22 -6.68 20.79
N TYR A 84 8.85 -7.95 20.59
CA TYR A 84 7.48 -8.41 20.83
C TYR A 84 7.05 -8.20 22.30
N TYR A 85 7.89 -8.59 23.26
CA TYR A 85 7.59 -8.46 24.68
C TYR A 85 7.25 -7.01 25.07
N PHE A 86 8.07 -6.05 24.65
CA PHE A 86 7.81 -4.64 24.93
C PHE A 86 6.57 -4.12 24.21
N SER A 87 6.31 -4.54 22.97
CA SER A 87 5.09 -4.16 22.26
C SER A 87 3.83 -4.72 22.94
N PHE A 88 3.81 -6.00 23.35
CA PHE A 88 2.66 -6.58 24.07
C PHE A 88 2.44 -5.92 25.43
N LYS A 89 3.51 -5.70 26.19
CA LYS A 89 3.44 -5.09 27.52
C LYS A 89 2.84 -3.69 27.52
N ASN A 90 3.09 -2.91 26.47
CA ASN A 90 2.60 -1.53 26.35
C ASN A 90 1.37 -1.40 25.44
N SER A 91 0.78 -2.52 25.01
CA SER A 91 -0.41 -2.51 24.16
C SER A 91 -1.68 -2.27 24.96
N THR A 92 -2.66 -1.61 24.33
CA THR A 92 -4.02 -1.45 24.86
C THR A 92 -4.90 -2.70 24.63
N GLY A 93 -4.31 -3.78 24.12
CA GLY A 93 -5.00 -5.01 23.75
C GLY A 93 -5.74 -4.93 22.41
N TYR A 94 -6.28 -6.07 21.98
CA TYR A 94 -7.08 -6.13 20.76
C TYR A 94 -8.41 -5.40 20.92
N GLN A 95 -8.72 -4.52 19.97
CA GLN A 95 -10.03 -3.87 19.87
C GLN A 95 -10.54 -3.91 18.43
N LYS A 96 -11.86 -3.92 18.25
CA LYS A 96 -12.48 -3.90 16.91
C LYS A 96 -12.31 -2.55 16.19
N GLY A 97 -12.27 -1.46 16.95
CA GLY A 97 -12.09 -0.09 16.45
C GLY A 97 -10.63 0.30 16.26
N GLU A 98 -10.40 1.56 15.85
CA GLU A 98 -9.05 2.11 15.71
C GLU A 98 -8.39 2.30 17.08
N THR A 99 -7.15 1.83 17.22
CA THR A 99 -6.34 1.93 18.44
C THR A 99 -4.95 2.44 18.09
N SER A 100 -4.38 3.22 19.01
CA SER A 100 -2.99 3.65 18.93
C SER A 100 -2.28 3.36 20.24
N PHE A 101 -0.97 3.18 20.19
CA PHE A 101 -0.16 3.22 21.39
C PHE A 101 -0.11 4.64 21.96
N ASP A 102 0.05 4.76 23.28
CA ASP A 102 0.30 6.05 23.93
C ASP A 102 1.62 6.66 23.43
N ASN A 103 2.64 5.81 23.21
CA ASN A 103 3.91 6.19 22.63
C ASN A 103 4.05 5.61 21.21
N PRO A 104 4.16 6.46 20.16
CA PRO A 104 4.31 6.02 18.77
C PRO A 104 5.51 5.13 18.49
N ILE A 105 6.55 5.13 19.34
CA ILE A 105 7.72 4.27 19.18
C ILE A 105 7.32 2.78 19.14
N PHE A 106 6.28 2.38 19.87
CA PHE A 106 5.86 0.99 19.92
C PHE A 106 5.26 0.49 18.60
N ASP A 107 4.67 1.36 17.77
CA ASP A 107 4.23 1.03 16.42
C ASP A 107 5.39 0.64 15.51
N TYR A 108 6.53 1.32 15.65
CA TYR A 108 7.74 1.03 14.90
C TYR A 108 8.50 -0.16 15.49
N LEU A 109 8.42 -0.35 16.81
CA LEU A 109 9.02 -1.51 17.47
C LEU A 109 8.34 -2.82 17.06
N ILE A 110 7.00 -2.83 16.98
CA ILE A 110 6.28 -4.01 16.49
C ILE A 110 6.53 -4.26 15.00
N LEU A 111 6.65 -3.20 14.20
CA LEU A 111 7.04 -3.31 12.79
C LEU A 111 8.42 -3.95 12.64
N SER A 112 9.40 -3.53 13.45
CA SER A 112 10.72 -4.17 13.53
C SER A 112 10.59 -5.65 13.89
N ALA A 113 9.79 -6.00 14.91
CA ALA A 113 9.62 -7.39 15.33
C ALA A 113 9.10 -8.28 14.20
N VAL A 114 8.11 -7.81 13.43
CA VAL A 114 7.57 -8.55 12.28
C VAL A 114 8.61 -8.70 11.17
N LEU A 115 9.34 -7.64 10.84
CA LEU A 115 10.41 -7.71 9.83
C LEU A 115 11.54 -8.64 10.25
N LEU A 116 11.97 -8.59 11.51
CA LEU A 116 12.96 -9.53 12.06
C LEU A 116 12.45 -10.97 12.03
N THR A 117 11.15 -11.19 12.24
CA THR A 117 10.53 -12.52 12.09
C THR A 117 10.63 -13.02 10.66
N CYS A 118 10.39 -12.16 9.65
CA CYS A 118 10.60 -12.51 8.25
C CYS A 118 12.07 -12.90 7.98
N ILE A 119 13.02 -12.12 8.49
CA ILE A 119 14.46 -12.41 8.35
C ILE A 119 14.81 -13.74 9.04
N PHE A 120 14.31 -13.96 10.24
CA PHE A 120 14.57 -15.16 11.05
C PHE A 120 14.06 -16.42 10.36
N ILE A 121 12.79 -16.42 9.93
CA ILE A 121 12.20 -17.57 9.25
C ILE A 121 12.86 -17.79 7.88
N GLY A 122 13.13 -16.71 7.13
CA GLY A 122 13.85 -16.79 5.86
C GLY A 122 15.24 -17.40 6.01
N TYR A 123 15.98 -17.00 7.04
CA TYR A 123 17.31 -17.52 7.33
C TYR A 123 17.27 -18.99 7.78
N LEU A 124 16.31 -19.37 8.64
CA LEU A 124 16.10 -20.75 9.04
C LEU A 124 15.80 -21.65 7.84
N GLN A 125 14.95 -21.19 6.92
CA GLN A 125 14.67 -21.94 5.70
C GLN A 125 15.90 -22.03 4.80
N PHE A 126 16.63 -20.94 4.59
CA PHE A 126 17.80 -20.92 3.71
C PHE A 126 18.91 -21.87 4.21
N GLN A 127 19.23 -21.81 5.50
CA GLN A 127 20.36 -22.54 6.05
C GLN A 127 20.02 -24.00 6.41
N TYR A 128 18.84 -24.24 6.97
CA TYR A 128 18.49 -25.53 7.55
C TYR A 128 17.37 -26.25 6.80
N ASN A 129 16.79 -25.64 5.77
CA ASN A 129 15.59 -26.14 5.10
C ASN A 129 14.54 -26.55 6.15
N ALA A 130 14.25 -25.67 7.11
CA ALA A 130 13.39 -25.97 8.26
C ALA A 130 12.00 -26.49 7.85
N PHE A 131 11.51 -26.10 6.67
CA PHE A 131 10.25 -26.58 6.08
C PHE A 131 10.47 -27.55 4.90
N GLY A 132 11.66 -28.16 4.80
CA GLY A 132 12.05 -29.01 3.69
C GLY A 132 11.97 -28.28 2.34
N THR A 133 11.40 -28.95 1.34
CA THR A 133 11.20 -28.41 -0.01
C THR A 133 9.98 -27.49 -0.12
N HIS A 134 9.20 -27.29 0.97
CA HIS A 134 8.01 -26.45 0.98
C HIS A 134 8.35 -24.98 1.24
N TYR A 135 9.05 -24.33 0.31
CA TYR A 135 9.46 -22.92 0.43
C TYR A 135 8.30 -21.94 0.65
N GLY A 136 7.07 -22.29 0.25
CA GLY A 136 5.88 -21.49 0.57
C GLY A 136 5.61 -21.37 2.07
N LEU A 137 5.95 -22.37 2.89
CA LEU A 137 5.76 -22.26 4.34
C LEU A 137 6.66 -21.19 4.97
N ALA A 138 7.85 -20.98 4.40
CA ALA A 138 8.77 -19.95 4.86
C ALA A 138 8.24 -18.52 4.65
N THR A 139 7.30 -18.32 3.71
CA THR A 139 6.59 -17.04 3.54
C THR A 139 5.26 -17.02 4.29
N LEU A 140 4.55 -18.14 4.36
CA LEU A 140 3.24 -18.22 5.01
C LEU A 140 3.30 -18.05 6.53
N VAL A 141 4.28 -18.66 7.20
CA VAL A 141 4.44 -18.57 8.66
C VAL A 141 4.61 -17.11 9.14
N PRO A 142 5.58 -16.32 8.64
CA PRO A 142 5.72 -14.93 9.03
C PRO A 142 4.52 -14.08 8.57
N THR A 143 3.85 -14.46 7.48
CA THR A 143 2.62 -13.80 7.03
C THR A 143 1.48 -13.95 8.02
N VAL A 144 1.25 -15.15 8.55
CA VAL A 144 0.21 -15.41 9.56
C VAL A 144 0.50 -14.64 10.85
N ILE A 145 1.77 -14.63 11.29
CA ILE A 145 2.21 -13.82 12.43
C ILE A 145 1.97 -12.33 12.15
N GLY A 146 2.33 -11.86 10.96
CA GLY A 146 2.11 -10.48 10.53
C GLY A 146 0.63 -10.10 10.52
N LEU A 147 -0.27 -10.94 9.98
CA LEU A 147 -1.72 -10.70 10.00
C LEU A 147 -2.24 -10.61 11.43
N PHE A 148 -1.83 -11.52 12.32
CA PHE A 148 -2.19 -11.46 13.73
C PHE A 148 -1.74 -10.13 14.36
N CYS A 149 -0.47 -9.76 14.18
CA CYS A 149 0.07 -8.52 14.74
C CYS A 149 -0.59 -7.27 14.14
N ALA A 150 -0.90 -7.27 12.84
CA ALA A 150 -1.59 -6.17 12.18
C ALA A 150 -2.95 -5.90 12.84
N TYR A 151 -3.73 -6.95 13.12
CA TYR A 151 -5.04 -6.82 13.74
C TYR A 151 -4.97 -6.53 15.24
N TYR A 152 -4.04 -7.16 15.95
CA TYR A 152 -3.88 -6.98 17.39
C TYR A 152 -3.38 -5.57 17.74
N PHE A 153 -2.32 -5.11 17.06
CA PHE A 153 -1.68 -3.81 17.32
C PHE A 153 -2.18 -2.68 16.44
N ASP A 154 -3.08 -2.98 15.51
CA ASP A 154 -3.71 -2.03 14.62
C ASP A 154 -2.77 -1.25 13.68
N ASN A 155 -1.87 -1.98 13.03
CA ASN A 155 -0.80 -1.40 12.24
C ASN A 155 -0.98 -1.68 10.73
N LYS A 156 -1.26 -0.61 9.97
CA LYS A 156 -1.46 -0.67 8.50
C LYS A 156 -0.21 -1.08 7.72
N SER A 157 0.98 -0.74 8.23
CA SER A 157 2.25 -1.11 7.59
C SER A 157 2.50 -2.60 7.73
N ILE A 158 2.26 -3.17 8.91
CA ILE A 158 2.33 -4.61 9.14
C ILE A 158 1.30 -5.34 8.26
N LEU A 159 0.07 -4.82 8.16
CA LEU A 159 -0.94 -5.39 7.27
C LEU A 159 -0.45 -5.46 5.82
N SER A 160 0.14 -4.37 5.32
CA SER A 160 0.68 -4.31 3.95
C SER A 160 1.78 -5.35 3.72
N ILE A 161 2.67 -5.54 4.70
CA ILE A 161 3.73 -6.57 4.66
C ILE A 161 3.10 -7.96 4.63
N ALA A 162 2.09 -8.21 5.46
CA ALA A 162 1.43 -9.51 5.52
C ALA A 162 0.68 -9.85 4.22
N ILE A 163 -0.03 -8.89 3.62
CA ILE A 163 -0.66 -9.08 2.29
C ILE A 163 0.40 -9.33 1.21
N THR A 164 1.54 -8.62 1.28
CA THR A 164 2.67 -8.88 0.37
C THR A 164 3.23 -10.29 0.56
N GLY A 165 3.30 -10.79 1.79
CA GLY A 165 3.67 -12.16 2.11
C GLY A 165 2.67 -13.19 1.58
N LEU A 166 1.36 -12.92 1.62
CA LEU A 166 0.34 -13.76 0.97
C LEU A 166 0.53 -13.80 -0.54
N ALA A 167 0.84 -12.66 -1.17
CA ALA A 167 1.14 -12.58 -2.59
C ALA A 167 2.39 -13.43 -2.93
N ALA A 168 3.46 -13.32 -2.15
CA ALA A 168 4.65 -14.14 -2.32
C ALA A 168 4.36 -15.65 -2.15
N TYR A 169 3.51 -16.02 -1.19
CA TYR A 169 3.11 -17.41 -0.95
C TYR A 169 2.40 -18.04 -2.16
N ILE A 170 1.52 -17.30 -2.83
CA ILE A 170 0.83 -17.77 -4.05
C ILE A 170 1.71 -17.69 -5.31
N GLY A 171 3.00 -17.40 -5.15
CA GLY A 171 4.00 -17.38 -6.22
C GLY A 171 4.26 -16.01 -6.83
N LEU A 172 3.58 -14.93 -6.39
CA LEU A 172 3.82 -13.58 -6.88
C LEU A 172 5.07 -12.97 -6.24
N SER A 173 6.23 -13.58 -6.50
CA SER A 173 7.53 -13.04 -6.13
C SER A 173 8.22 -12.54 -7.40
N VAL A 174 8.55 -11.24 -7.44
CA VAL A 174 9.45 -10.71 -8.46
C VAL A 174 10.75 -10.35 -7.78
N SER A 175 11.86 -10.91 -8.27
CA SER A 175 13.17 -10.44 -7.85
C SER A 175 13.48 -9.10 -8.54
N PRO A 176 14.15 -8.15 -7.87
CA PRO A 176 14.59 -6.91 -8.52
C PRO A 176 15.44 -7.16 -9.78
N GLN A 177 16.18 -8.29 -9.81
CA GLN A 177 16.96 -8.70 -10.96
C GLN A 177 16.09 -9.15 -12.14
N ALA A 178 14.98 -9.87 -11.90
CA ALA A 178 14.02 -10.24 -12.94
C ALA A 178 13.29 -9.01 -13.53
N LEU A 179 13.07 -7.96 -12.72
CA LEU A 179 12.56 -6.67 -13.21
C LEU A 179 13.56 -5.99 -14.16
N LEU A 180 14.86 -6.10 -13.88
CA LEU A 180 15.91 -5.52 -14.70
C LEU A 180 16.20 -6.35 -15.96
N SER A 181 15.95 -7.67 -15.94
CA SER A 181 16.15 -8.57 -17.08
C SER A 181 14.95 -8.68 -18.03
N ASN A 182 13.83 -8.01 -17.72
CA ASN A 182 12.54 -8.10 -18.46
C ASN A 182 11.94 -9.51 -18.52
N ASP A 183 12.32 -10.42 -17.63
CA ASP A 183 11.71 -11.74 -17.51
C ASP A 183 10.39 -11.66 -16.73
N PHE A 184 9.42 -10.92 -17.29
CA PHE A 184 8.09 -10.79 -16.70
C PHE A 184 7.28 -12.06 -16.93
N TYR A 185 6.74 -12.62 -15.85
CA TYR A 185 5.56 -13.49 -15.76
C TYR A 185 5.13 -14.19 -17.06
N THR A 186 5.90 -15.19 -17.49
CA THR A 186 5.61 -16.01 -18.68
C THR A 186 4.71 -17.21 -18.39
N THR A 187 3.99 -17.23 -17.26
CA THR A 187 3.11 -18.35 -16.90
C THR A 187 1.72 -17.88 -16.47
N ASN A 188 0.72 -18.30 -17.25
CA ASN A 188 -0.70 -17.96 -17.08
C ASN A 188 -1.25 -18.27 -15.68
N THR A 189 -0.67 -19.26 -14.98
CA THR A 189 -1.08 -19.68 -13.64
C THR A 189 -0.95 -18.58 -12.59
N LEU A 190 0.08 -17.72 -12.67
CA LEU A 190 0.29 -16.66 -11.69
C LEU A 190 -0.75 -15.54 -11.80
N SER A 191 -1.20 -15.23 -13.01
CA SER A 191 -2.21 -14.20 -13.22
C SER A 191 -3.57 -14.58 -12.62
N TYR A 192 -3.97 -15.85 -12.72
CA TYR A 192 -5.19 -16.34 -12.06
C TYR A 192 -5.09 -16.26 -10.54
N SER A 193 -3.95 -16.66 -9.96
CA SER A 193 -3.72 -16.58 -8.51
C SER A 193 -3.79 -15.14 -8.01
N ALA A 194 -3.22 -14.18 -8.75
CA ALA A 194 -3.27 -12.76 -8.39
C ALA A 194 -4.68 -12.18 -8.45
N ILE A 195 -5.45 -12.51 -9.49
CA ILE A 195 -6.87 -12.11 -9.58
C ILE A 195 -7.66 -12.72 -8.43
N GLY A 196 -7.46 -14.02 -8.14
CA GLY A 196 -8.09 -14.72 -7.03
C GLY A 196 -7.80 -14.07 -5.68
N LEU A 197 -6.53 -13.80 -5.37
CA LEU A 197 -6.15 -13.09 -4.15
C LEU A 197 -6.77 -11.69 -4.10
N GLY A 198 -6.71 -10.92 -5.20
CA GLY A 198 -7.32 -9.60 -5.26
C GLY A 198 -8.82 -9.62 -4.97
N ILE A 199 -9.56 -10.60 -5.50
CA ILE A 199 -10.98 -10.81 -5.21
C ILE A 199 -11.18 -11.14 -3.72
N VAL A 200 -10.37 -12.04 -3.14
CA VAL A 200 -10.45 -12.39 -1.72
C VAL A 200 -10.23 -11.15 -0.84
N LEU A 201 -9.26 -10.29 -1.16
CA LEU A 201 -9.01 -9.06 -0.41
C LEU A 201 -10.19 -8.07 -0.52
N VAL A 202 -10.80 -7.95 -1.71
CA VAL A 202 -12.00 -7.12 -1.90
C VAL A 202 -13.18 -7.66 -1.09
N LEU A 203 -13.44 -8.97 -1.15
CA LEU A 203 -14.50 -9.62 -0.38
C LEU A 203 -14.27 -9.47 1.13
N TRP A 204 -13.03 -9.65 1.59
CA TRP A 204 -12.66 -9.45 2.98
C TRP A 204 -12.87 -8.00 3.42
N SER A 205 -12.54 -7.02 2.58
CA SER A 205 -12.78 -5.59 2.83
C SER A 205 -14.27 -5.28 2.98
N ILE A 206 -15.12 -5.86 2.12
CA ILE A 206 -16.58 -5.72 2.23
C ILE A 206 -17.07 -6.34 3.55
N TYR A 207 -16.65 -7.57 3.83
CA TYR A 207 -17.06 -8.31 5.01
C TYR A 207 -16.62 -7.61 6.31
N SER A 208 -15.35 -7.22 6.41
CA SER A 208 -14.81 -6.55 7.60
C SER A 208 -15.52 -5.23 7.87
N ASN A 209 -15.87 -4.48 6.82
CA ASN A 209 -16.62 -3.23 6.96
C ASN A 209 -18.05 -3.46 7.46
N GLN A 210 -18.72 -4.54 7.02
CA GLN A 210 -20.07 -4.91 7.49
C GLN A 210 -20.09 -5.24 8.98
N ILE A 211 -19.10 -6.00 9.47
CA ILE A 211 -18.99 -6.35 10.90
C ILE A 211 -18.28 -5.29 11.76
N ALA A 212 -17.97 -4.14 11.18
CA ALA A 212 -17.23 -3.04 11.81
C ALA A 212 -15.87 -3.46 12.41
N LEU A 213 -15.17 -4.39 11.75
CA LEU A 213 -13.84 -4.83 12.12
C LEU A 213 -12.79 -3.98 11.41
N LYS A 214 -12.04 -3.16 12.17
CA LYS A 214 -10.90 -2.36 11.68
C LYS A 214 -11.21 -1.64 10.35
N LYS A 215 -12.30 -0.85 10.32
CA LYS A 215 -12.80 -0.21 9.08
C LYS A 215 -11.75 0.60 8.33
N HIS A 216 -10.79 1.19 9.02
CA HIS A 216 -9.66 1.93 8.46
C HIS A 216 -8.65 1.06 7.69
N PHE A 217 -8.73 -0.27 7.76
CA PHE A 217 -7.96 -1.20 6.91
C PHE A 217 -8.55 -1.37 5.51
N THR A 218 -9.82 -0.97 5.31
CA THR A 218 -10.56 -1.07 4.03
C THR A 218 -9.73 -0.55 2.86
N LEU A 219 -9.08 0.60 3.03
CA LEU A 219 -8.28 1.21 1.97
C LEU A 219 -7.07 0.35 1.59
N VAL A 220 -6.41 -0.30 2.55
CA VAL A 220 -5.27 -1.18 2.29
C VAL A 220 -5.71 -2.37 1.44
N TYR A 221 -6.79 -3.06 1.86
CA TYR A 221 -7.31 -4.20 1.12
C TYR A 221 -7.76 -3.84 -0.30
N LEU A 222 -8.47 -2.72 -0.46
CA LEU A 222 -8.92 -2.26 -1.78
C LEU A 222 -7.76 -1.84 -2.68
N ALA A 223 -6.73 -1.19 -2.14
CA ALA A 223 -5.56 -0.80 -2.92
C ALA A 223 -4.81 -2.03 -3.45
N PHE A 224 -4.51 -3.01 -2.60
CA PHE A 224 -3.90 -4.27 -3.03
C PHE A 224 -4.79 -5.02 -4.03
N GLY A 225 -6.10 -5.12 -3.77
CA GLY A 225 -7.04 -5.74 -4.69
C GLY A 225 -7.06 -5.09 -6.07
N LEU A 226 -7.07 -3.75 -6.13
CA LEU A 226 -7.02 -2.99 -7.38
C LEU A 226 -5.76 -3.30 -8.18
N HIS A 227 -4.60 -3.21 -7.55
CA HIS A 227 -3.32 -3.44 -8.23
C HIS A 227 -3.19 -4.89 -8.70
N LEU A 228 -3.50 -5.87 -7.85
CA LEU A 228 -3.39 -7.30 -8.20
C LEU A 228 -4.29 -7.67 -9.37
N ILE A 229 -5.57 -7.27 -9.34
CA ILE A 229 -6.52 -7.59 -10.42
C ILE A 229 -6.12 -6.84 -11.69
N SER A 230 -5.84 -5.54 -11.60
CA SER A 230 -5.62 -4.71 -12.77
C SER A 230 -4.32 -5.04 -13.50
N ILE A 231 -3.21 -5.22 -12.77
CA ILE A 231 -1.92 -5.60 -13.37
C ILE A 231 -2.07 -6.95 -14.07
N SER A 232 -2.67 -7.94 -13.41
CA SER A 232 -2.85 -9.28 -13.97
C SER A 232 -3.77 -9.30 -15.20
N CYS A 233 -4.81 -8.46 -15.23
CA CYS A 233 -5.64 -8.35 -16.42
C CYS A 233 -4.91 -7.63 -17.55
N VAL A 234 -4.21 -6.53 -17.26
CA VAL A 234 -3.45 -5.77 -18.26
C VAL A 234 -2.37 -6.63 -18.92
N THR A 235 -1.65 -7.46 -18.16
CA THR A 235 -0.66 -8.39 -18.75
C THR A 235 -1.32 -9.41 -19.67
N ASN A 236 -2.48 -9.95 -19.30
CA ASN A 236 -3.19 -10.95 -20.11
C ASN A 236 -4.01 -10.35 -21.27
N LEU A 237 -4.10 -9.02 -21.40
CA LEU A 237 -4.68 -8.40 -22.59
C LEU A 237 -3.81 -8.58 -23.84
N PHE A 238 -2.53 -8.95 -23.68
CA PHE A 238 -1.65 -9.25 -24.81
C PHE A 238 -1.86 -10.66 -25.38
N GLU A 239 -2.43 -11.57 -24.59
CA GLU A 239 -2.64 -12.97 -24.93
C GLU A 239 -3.83 -13.20 -25.91
N PRO A 240 -3.92 -14.36 -26.58
CA PRO A 240 -5.00 -14.65 -27.54
C PRO A 240 -6.41 -14.57 -26.93
N TYR A 241 -6.55 -14.92 -25.65
CA TYR A 241 -7.82 -14.93 -24.91
C TYR A 241 -8.13 -13.59 -24.22
N TRP A 242 -7.55 -12.48 -24.68
CA TRP A 242 -7.65 -11.14 -24.07
C TRP A 242 -9.07 -10.67 -23.74
N LEU A 243 -10.09 -11.11 -24.49
CA LEU A 243 -11.49 -10.70 -24.28
C LEU A 243 -11.99 -10.96 -22.86
N ILE A 244 -11.66 -12.13 -22.28
CA ILE A 244 -12.14 -12.48 -20.93
C ILE A 244 -11.51 -11.56 -19.88
N PHE A 245 -10.22 -11.24 -20.03
CA PHE A 245 -9.51 -10.32 -19.16
C PHE A 245 -9.93 -8.87 -19.37
N GLY A 246 -10.35 -8.49 -20.58
CA GLY A 246 -10.97 -7.20 -20.85
C GLY A 246 -12.28 -7.01 -20.10
N VAL A 247 -13.14 -8.04 -20.07
CA VAL A 247 -14.40 -8.01 -19.31
C VAL A 247 -14.13 -7.96 -17.79
N ILE A 248 -13.21 -8.79 -17.29
CA ILE A 248 -12.84 -8.80 -15.87
C ILE A 248 -12.25 -7.44 -15.46
N LEU A 249 -11.36 -6.86 -16.28
CA LEU A 249 -10.79 -5.54 -16.04
C LEU A 249 -11.88 -4.47 -16.01
N ALA A 250 -12.79 -4.45 -16.98
CA ALA A 250 -13.89 -3.48 -17.02
C ALA A 250 -14.79 -3.57 -15.78
N ALA A 251 -15.16 -4.78 -15.35
CA ALA A 251 -15.95 -5.01 -14.15
C ALA A 251 -15.21 -4.55 -12.88
N ALA A 252 -13.92 -4.88 -12.76
CA ALA A 252 -13.08 -4.46 -11.64
C ALA A 252 -12.96 -2.93 -11.57
N LEU A 253 -12.64 -2.28 -12.69
CA LEU A 253 -12.49 -0.82 -12.75
C LEU A 253 -13.79 -0.10 -12.42
N TYR A 254 -14.93 -0.61 -12.88
CA TYR A 254 -16.24 -0.07 -12.51
C TYR A 254 -16.49 -0.18 -10.99
N TYR A 255 -16.19 -1.33 -10.40
CA TYR A 255 -16.29 -1.54 -8.95
C TYR A 255 -15.37 -0.60 -8.17
N PHE A 256 -14.10 -0.48 -8.55
CA PHE A 256 -13.13 0.38 -7.86
C PHE A 256 -13.42 1.86 -8.05
N TYR A 257 -13.97 2.26 -9.19
CA TYR A 257 -14.46 3.63 -9.42
C TYR A 257 -15.58 3.97 -8.42
N ILE A 258 -16.60 3.12 -8.28
CA ILE A 258 -17.66 3.34 -7.28
C ILE A 258 -17.08 3.34 -5.86
N SER A 259 -16.20 2.39 -5.57
CA SER A 259 -15.60 2.25 -4.25
C SER A 259 -14.72 3.44 -3.89
N SER A 260 -14.07 4.10 -4.85
CA SER A 260 -13.25 5.29 -4.56
C SER A 260 -14.09 6.47 -4.08
N TYR A 261 -15.31 6.65 -4.59
CA TYR A 261 -16.25 7.65 -4.08
C TYR A 261 -16.79 7.28 -2.69
N LYS A 262 -17.08 6.00 -2.44
CA LYS A 262 -17.57 5.53 -1.13
C LYS A 262 -16.53 5.72 -0.02
N VAL A 263 -15.27 5.39 -0.31
CA VAL A 263 -14.15 5.49 0.65
C VAL A 263 -13.52 6.91 0.64
N LYS A 264 -13.93 7.78 -0.28
CA LYS A 264 -13.38 9.14 -0.47
C LYS A 264 -11.85 9.11 -0.63
N SER A 265 -11.34 8.13 -1.38
CA SER A 265 -9.89 7.94 -1.57
C SER A 265 -9.44 8.39 -2.95
N VAL A 266 -8.63 9.46 -2.97
CA VAL A 266 -8.01 9.98 -4.20
C VAL A 266 -7.07 8.96 -4.83
N SER A 267 -6.28 8.24 -4.02
CA SER A 267 -5.33 7.24 -4.54
C SER A 267 -6.03 6.10 -5.27
N LEU A 268 -7.12 5.57 -4.69
CA LEU A 268 -7.90 4.49 -5.32
C LEU A 268 -8.50 4.95 -6.66
N PHE A 269 -9.03 6.17 -6.69
CA PHE A 269 -9.57 6.78 -7.91
C PHE A 269 -8.49 6.93 -8.99
N VAL A 270 -7.36 7.55 -8.63
CA VAL A 270 -6.25 7.82 -9.55
C VAL A 270 -5.76 6.54 -10.21
N PHE A 271 -5.46 5.50 -9.42
CA PHE A 271 -5.00 4.23 -9.97
C PHE A 271 -6.05 3.52 -10.83
N THR A 272 -7.33 3.62 -10.46
CA THR A 272 -8.42 3.10 -11.30
C THR A 272 -8.43 3.76 -12.68
N ILE A 273 -8.31 5.09 -12.74
CA ILE A 273 -8.29 5.80 -14.03
C ILE A 273 -7.03 5.47 -14.83
N ILE A 274 -5.87 5.33 -14.18
CA ILE A 274 -4.63 4.93 -14.85
C ILE A 274 -4.77 3.54 -15.48
N TYR A 275 -5.26 2.56 -14.73
CA TYR A 275 -5.48 1.21 -15.27
C TYR A 275 -6.55 1.17 -16.35
N ALA A 276 -7.62 1.98 -16.23
CA ALA A 276 -8.61 2.13 -17.28
C ALA A 276 -8.00 2.70 -18.57
N TYR A 277 -7.18 3.74 -18.46
CA TYR A 277 -6.48 4.32 -19.59
C TYR A 277 -5.58 3.29 -20.28
N ILE A 278 -4.76 2.56 -19.52
CA ILE A 278 -3.86 1.53 -20.07
C ILE A 278 -4.68 0.43 -20.76
N GLY A 279 -5.70 -0.11 -20.09
CA GLY A 279 -6.54 -1.18 -20.62
C GLY A 279 -7.29 -0.80 -21.88
N VAL A 280 -7.89 0.40 -21.92
CA VAL A 280 -8.60 0.92 -23.11
C VAL A 280 -7.66 1.06 -24.29
N ASN A 281 -6.44 1.55 -24.08
CA ASN A 281 -5.46 1.67 -25.16
C ASN A 281 -5.10 0.30 -25.74
N ILE A 282 -4.82 -0.70 -24.89
CA ILE A 282 -4.48 -2.05 -25.37
C ILE A 282 -5.67 -2.68 -26.13
N ILE A 283 -6.88 -2.56 -25.58
CA ILE A 283 -8.10 -3.09 -26.23
C ILE A 283 -8.36 -2.38 -27.58
N LEU A 284 -8.12 -1.08 -27.67
CA LEU A 284 -8.24 -0.33 -28.93
C LEU A 284 -7.29 -0.89 -29.99
N PHE A 285 -6.02 -1.14 -29.64
CA PHE A 285 -5.06 -1.77 -30.56
C PHE A 285 -5.50 -3.18 -30.98
N LYS A 286 -5.98 -4.01 -30.04
CA LYS A 286 -6.51 -5.35 -30.35
C LYS A 286 -7.75 -5.29 -31.26
N ALA A 287 -8.63 -4.32 -31.04
CA ALA A 287 -9.83 -4.13 -31.86
C ALA A 287 -9.49 -3.69 -33.30
N ILE A 288 -8.53 -2.79 -33.47
CA ILE A 288 -8.03 -2.38 -34.79
C ILE A 288 -7.43 -3.58 -35.54
N ALA A 289 -6.57 -4.34 -34.87
CA ALA A 289 -5.95 -5.55 -35.45
C ALA A 289 -7.02 -6.60 -35.84
N LEU A 290 -8.08 -6.77 -35.04
CA LEU A 290 -9.16 -7.72 -35.35
C LEU A 290 -10.00 -7.28 -36.55
N LEU A 291 -10.14 -5.97 -36.77
CA LEU A 291 -10.83 -5.38 -37.92
C LEU A 291 -9.96 -5.28 -39.19
N ASN A 292 -8.68 -5.66 -39.11
CA ASN A 292 -7.69 -5.55 -40.20
C ASN A 292 -7.60 -4.13 -40.81
N ILE A 293 -7.78 -3.08 -39.99
CA ILE A 293 -7.71 -1.68 -40.43
C ILE A 293 -6.35 -1.05 -40.08
N ASP A 294 -5.27 -1.80 -40.23
CA ASP A 294 -3.94 -1.38 -39.78
C ASP A 294 -3.41 -0.12 -40.49
N GLU A 295 -3.88 0.15 -41.71
CA GLU A 295 -3.58 1.42 -42.41
C GLU A 295 -4.07 2.66 -41.62
N PHE A 296 -5.15 2.53 -40.86
CA PHE A 296 -5.65 3.58 -39.98
C PHE A 296 -4.64 3.93 -38.86
N LEU A 297 -3.83 2.97 -38.40
CA LEU A 297 -2.82 3.22 -37.37
C LEU A 297 -1.74 4.19 -37.84
N ILE A 298 -1.37 4.15 -39.12
CA ILE A 298 -0.36 5.05 -39.70
C ILE A 298 -0.88 6.50 -39.64
N SER A 299 -2.13 6.73 -40.01
CA SER A 299 -2.75 8.05 -39.89
C SER A 299 -2.96 8.46 -38.43
N PHE A 300 -3.36 7.53 -37.56
CA PHE A 300 -3.53 7.78 -36.12
C PHE A 300 -2.22 8.19 -35.44
N PHE A 301 -1.07 7.68 -35.90
CA PHE A 301 0.24 8.00 -35.32
C PHE A 301 0.54 9.51 -35.29
N PHE A 302 0.11 10.26 -36.32
CA PHE A 302 0.21 11.73 -36.35
C PHE A 302 -0.63 12.42 -35.27
N PHE A 303 -1.71 11.79 -34.81
CA PHE A 303 -2.62 12.30 -33.78
C PHE A 303 -2.26 11.85 -32.36
N VAL A 304 -1.36 10.88 -32.18
CA VAL A 304 -0.95 10.36 -30.86
C VAL A 304 -0.51 11.47 -29.89
N PRO A 305 0.32 12.47 -30.28
CA PRO A 305 0.69 13.55 -29.38
C PRO A 305 -0.52 14.35 -28.86
N PHE A 306 -1.49 14.63 -29.73
CA PHE A 306 -2.72 15.35 -29.36
C PHE A 306 -3.61 14.51 -28.45
N TYR A 307 -3.78 13.22 -28.76
CA TYR A 307 -4.50 12.27 -27.91
C TYR A 307 -3.92 12.21 -26.49
N PHE A 308 -2.59 12.18 -26.37
CA PHE A 308 -1.91 12.16 -25.08
C PHE A 308 -2.12 13.46 -24.29
N ILE A 309 -1.98 14.62 -24.94
CA ILE A 309 -2.24 15.94 -24.31
C ILE A 309 -3.69 16.03 -23.81
N ILE A 310 -4.65 15.64 -24.64
CA ILE A 310 -6.08 15.63 -24.28
C ILE A 310 -6.31 14.70 -23.08
N SER A 311 -5.70 13.52 -23.09
CA SER A 311 -5.83 12.54 -22.00
C SER A 311 -5.28 13.07 -20.68
N ILE A 312 -4.13 13.76 -20.68
CA ILE A 312 -3.57 14.42 -19.49
C ILE A 312 -4.51 15.51 -18.99
N ILE A 313 -5.02 16.37 -19.87
CA ILE A 313 -5.93 17.47 -19.49
C ILE A 313 -7.21 16.89 -18.85
N LEU A 314 -7.79 15.84 -19.45
CA LEU A 314 -8.95 15.15 -18.91
C LEU A 314 -8.66 14.49 -17.57
N PHE A 315 -7.52 13.81 -17.44
CA PHE A 315 -7.08 13.20 -16.19
C PHE A 315 -6.97 14.23 -15.05
N ILE A 316 -6.31 15.37 -15.30
CA ILE A 316 -6.20 16.47 -14.32
C ILE A 316 -7.59 17.01 -13.96
N ARG A 317 -8.48 17.20 -14.94
CA ARG A 317 -9.86 17.67 -14.70
C ARG A 317 -10.65 16.68 -13.83
N LEU A 318 -10.54 15.38 -14.09
CA LEU A 318 -11.18 14.33 -13.32
C LEU A 318 -10.71 14.32 -11.87
N ILE A 319 -9.40 14.41 -11.64
CA ILE A 319 -8.83 14.47 -10.28
C ILE A 319 -9.30 15.73 -9.55
N LYS A 320 -9.26 16.91 -10.20
CA LYS A 320 -9.74 18.16 -9.59
C LYS A 320 -11.22 18.06 -9.21
N LYS A 321 -12.06 17.49 -10.08
CA LYS A 321 -13.49 17.27 -9.81
C LYS A 321 -13.70 16.30 -8.65
N PHE A 322 -12.97 15.18 -8.63
CA PHE A 322 -13.03 14.21 -7.54
C PHE A 322 -12.62 14.84 -6.20
N ASN A 323 -11.50 15.57 -6.17
CA ASN A 323 -10.99 16.19 -4.96
C ASN A 323 -11.93 17.28 -4.41
N LYS A 324 -12.55 18.07 -5.29
CA LYS A 324 -13.57 19.05 -4.88
C LYS A 324 -14.73 18.37 -4.16
N ASN A 325 -15.28 17.30 -4.73
CA ASN A 325 -16.40 16.56 -4.14
C ASN A 325 -16.03 15.82 -2.86
N SER A 326 -14.76 15.44 -2.69
CA SER A 326 -14.28 14.73 -1.49
C SER A 326 -14.04 15.68 -0.30
N ASN A 327 -13.57 16.90 -0.55
CA ASN A 327 -13.24 17.89 0.49
C ASN A 327 -14.40 18.83 0.85
N ASP A 328 -15.42 19.02 -0.01
CA ASP A 328 -16.59 19.86 0.31
C ASP A 328 -17.44 19.28 1.48
N ASP A 329 -17.33 17.97 1.74
CA ASP A 329 -18.08 17.29 2.81
C ASP A 329 -17.33 17.21 4.15
N SER A 330 -16.05 17.57 4.24
CA SER A 330 -15.31 17.56 5.51
C SER A 330 -15.51 18.86 6.33
N ILE A 331 -16.41 19.74 5.89
CA ILE A 331 -16.81 21.00 6.56
C ILE A 331 -18.29 20.94 7.00
N ARG A 332 -18.86 19.74 7.18
CA ARG A 332 -20.19 19.58 7.78
C ARG A 332 -20.17 18.67 8.98
#